data_AF-A0A7C4A873-F1
#
_entry.id   AF-A0A7C4A873-F1
#
_cell.length_a   1.000
_cell.length_b   1.000
_cell.length_c   1.000
_cell.angle_alpha   90.00
_cell.angle_beta   90.00
_cell.angle_gamma   90.00
#
_symmetry.space_group_name_H-M   'P 1'
#
loop_
_entity.id
_entity.type
_entity.pdbx_description
1 polymer ?
#
loop_
_entity_poly.entity_id
_entity_poly.type
_entity_poly.pdbx_seq_one_letter_code
_entity_poly.pdbx_strand_id
1 'polypeptide(L)'
;MNAHGKPEPNGNKPKQPGDRHSPARLNPTARLGGLLVAAALSLAAASALAAAALTLVDGGQPRAVIVIGPEGSAQAREAAAELQAVLLRITGATLPLPEQAPEGSRAKVLVGQSAAREAAGRLGLIIPAGLKPDFDDEGYVVATAADTLILAGNETEPYQGTFFAVYDFLHTLGCRWFFPGEFGEVLPRLSTVTVPTVRRVARPALRVRDVWYSGHLPVSNTQGADFTLWKRRNRFCRPGFWSPGGPFLQNPTDDSTYRLLPKEKYWAAHPEYYSLNPNGTRNERFLCMSHPGAIQAAADTVIEYFGARPDHYAFTFSPPDEPVLCHCAECKAAMHGAYGGEGYGDVSDPYFRFVFDLADRVGRSRPDRWVISMAYYNRCRPPQGVQGKGKNL
;
A
#
# COMPACT_ATOMS: atom_id res chain seq x y z
N MET A 1 40.44 -40.07 26.41
CA MET A 1 41.76 -40.52 25.94
C MET A 1 42.08 -39.78 24.64
N ASN A 2 43.16 -38.98 24.72
CA ASN A 2 44.06 -38.43 23.68
C ASN A 2 43.44 -37.91 22.36
N ALA A 3 43.42 -36.61 22.05
CA ALA A 3 44.51 -35.61 21.98
C ALA A 3 45.56 -35.91 20.90
N HIS A 4 45.73 -34.98 19.95
CA HIS A 4 46.95 -34.46 19.28
C HIS A 4 46.44 -33.60 18.10
N GLY A 5 46.68 -32.29 17.96
CA GLY A 5 47.91 -31.50 18.22
C GLY A 5 48.82 -31.60 16.99
N LYS A 6 49.42 -30.58 16.39
CA LYS A 6 49.53 -29.12 16.58
C LYS A 6 50.26 -28.56 15.32
N PRO A 7 50.40 -27.23 15.16
CA PRO A 7 51.00 -26.52 14.01
C PRO A 7 52.47 -26.11 14.25
N GLU A 8 53.15 -25.50 13.24
CA GLU A 8 54.26 -24.50 13.30
C GLU A 8 55.11 -24.47 11.99
N PRO A 9 56.13 -23.58 11.76
CA PRO A 9 56.44 -22.22 12.29
C PRO A 9 57.07 -21.18 11.30
N ASN A 10 57.11 -19.92 11.78
CA ASN A 10 58.09 -18.80 11.74
C ASN A 10 59.24 -18.60 10.71
N GLY A 11 59.52 -17.30 10.49
CA GLY A 11 60.86 -16.67 10.40
C GLY A 11 60.94 -15.61 9.29
N ASN A 12 61.60 -14.44 9.37
CA ASN A 12 62.47 -13.79 10.36
C ASN A 12 62.68 -12.30 9.93
N LYS A 13 63.00 -11.40 10.88
CA LYS A 13 63.48 -9.99 10.71
C LYS A 13 65.02 -10.00 10.43
N PRO A 14 65.73 -8.93 9.97
CA PRO A 14 65.99 -7.69 10.75
C PRO A 14 66.44 -6.34 10.07
N LYS A 15 66.32 -5.25 10.86
CA LYS A 15 67.14 -4.02 11.10
C LYS A 15 67.64 -3.02 10.01
N GLN A 16 67.53 -1.72 10.37
CA GLN A 16 68.13 -0.48 9.79
C GLN A 16 69.65 -0.33 10.09
N PRO A 17 70.40 0.65 9.51
CA PRO A 17 70.43 2.11 9.81
C PRO A 17 70.44 2.97 8.49
N GLY A 18 70.22 4.28 8.38
CA GLY A 18 70.42 5.47 9.20
C GLY A 18 71.37 6.40 8.43
N ASP A 19 70.94 7.58 7.95
CA ASP A 19 71.86 8.73 7.81
C ASP A 19 71.22 10.11 7.65
N ARG A 20 71.99 11.09 8.12
CA ARG A 20 71.66 12.47 8.50
C ARG A 20 71.76 13.45 7.32
N HIS A 21 70.91 14.49 7.29
CA HIS A 21 71.33 15.87 7.01
C HIS A 21 70.30 16.89 7.56
N SER A 22 70.82 17.97 8.13
CA SER A 22 70.15 19.19 8.61
C SER A 22 71.00 20.39 8.13
N PRO A 23 70.57 21.65 8.28
CA PRO A 23 69.32 22.26 7.84
C PRO A 23 69.60 23.58 7.08
N ALA A 24 68.64 24.12 6.32
CA ALA A 24 68.68 25.53 5.87
C ALA A 24 67.65 26.34 6.67
N ARG A 25 68.15 27.33 7.42
CA ARG A 25 67.35 28.30 8.18
C ARG A 25 66.78 29.36 7.24
N LEU A 26 65.49 29.66 7.36
CA LEU A 26 64.90 30.94 6.93
C LEU A 26 63.97 31.45 8.03
N ASN A 27 64.22 32.68 8.48
CA ASN A 27 63.46 33.39 9.51
C ASN A 27 62.05 33.77 9.03
N PRO A 28 60.99 33.65 9.87
CA PRO A 28 59.70 34.23 9.60
C PRO A 28 59.51 35.51 10.42
N THR A 29 59.64 36.66 9.77
CA THR A 29 59.06 37.90 10.30
C THR A 29 58.35 38.64 9.18
N ALA A 30 57.13 39.08 9.48
CA ALA A 30 56.17 39.81 8.65
C ALA A 30 55.16 38.95 7.89
N ARG A 31 53.88 39.33 8.06
CA ARG A 31 52.63 38.83 7.44
C ARG A 31 51.80 37.84 8.27
N LEU A 32 51.39 38.25 9.47
CA LEU A 32 50.24 37.64 10.17
C LEU A 32 49.04 38.59 10.38
N GLY A 33 49.04 39.79 9.79
CA GLY A 33 47.97 40.79 9.99
C GLY A 33 46.82 40.75 8.98
N GLY A 34 46.98 40.07 7.84
CA GLY A 34 46.02 40.16 6.71
C GLY A 34 45.04 38.99 6.56
N LEU A 35 45.31 37.85 7.17
CA LEU A 35 44.52 36.61 6.95
C LEU A 35 43.38 36.40 7.95
N LEU A 36 43.36 37.11 9.08
CA LEU A 36 42.31 36.97 10.09
C LEU A 36 41.05 37.78 9.80
N VAL A 37 41.15 38.85 9.00
CA VAL A 37 39.98 39.69 8.65
C VAL A 37 39.21 39.10 7.46
N ALA A 38 39.90 38.46 6.50
CA ALA A 38 39.25 37.80 5.37
C ALA A 38 38.51 36.50 5.75
N ALA A 39 38.98 35.79 6.78
CA ALA A 39 38.32 34.59 7.31
C ALA A 39 37.09 34.92 8.18
N ALA A 40 37.06 36.09 8.83
CA ALA A 40 35.90 36.55 9.62
C ALA A 40 34.77 37.09 8.72
N LEU A 41 35.09 37.68 7.58
CA LEU A 41 34.10 38.18 6.61
C LEU A 41 33.54 37.11 5.68
N SER A 42 34.21 35.96 5.54
CA SER A 42 33.71 34.81 4.78
C SER A 42 32.90 33.81 5.63
N LEU A 43 33.02 33.86 6.96
CA LEU A 43 32.12 33.13 7.88
C LEU A 43 30.79 33.85 8.14
N ALA A 44 30.69 35.14 7.83
CA ALA A 44 29.47 35.94 8.02
C ALA A 44 28.53 35.92 6.80
N ALA A 45 28.97 35.42 5.64
CA ALA A 45 28.17 35.35 4.41
C ALA A 45 27.67 33.93 4.08
N ALA A 46 27.97 32.94 4.93
CA ALA A 46 27.38 31.61 4.88
C ALA A 46 26.27 31.46 5.94
N SER A 47 25.44 32.50 6.14
CA SER A 47 24.06 32.26 6.50
C SER A 47 23.39 31.63 5.28
N ALA A 48 23.65 30.34 5.07
CA ALA A 48 22.85 29.53 4.20
C ALA A 48 21.39 29.86 4.53
N LEU A 49 20.59 30.18 3.51
CA LEU A 49 19.14 30.18 3.62
C LEU A 49 18.72 28.77 4.05
N ALA A 50 18.84 28.47 5.34
CA ALA A 50 18.03 27.46 5.96
C ALA A 50 16.62 28.01 5.83
N ALA A 51 15.87 27.47 4.85
CA ALA A 51 14.46 27.77 4.71
C ALA A 51 13.83 27.62 6.10
N ALA A 52 13.33 28.73 6.65
CA ALA A 52 12.87 28.77 8.03
C ALA A 52 11.79 27.70 8.20
N ALA A 53 11.96 26.87 9.22
CA ALA A 53 11.02 25.79 9.48
C ALA A 53 9.65 26.40 9.89
N LEU A 54 8.56 25.82 9.39
CA LEU A 54 7.21 26.35 9.56
C LEU A 54 6.69 26.01 10.96
N THR A 55 6.44 27.00 11.79
CA THR A 55 5.92 26.78 13.15
C THR A 55 4.39 26.78 13.17
N LEU A 56 3.79 25.65 13.57
CA LEU A 56 2.34 25.47 13.67
C LEU A 56 1.82 25.77 15.09
N VAL A 57 2.60 25.39 16.09
CA VAL A 57 2.34 25.63 17.53
C VAL A 57 3.64 26.06 18.17
N ASP A 58 3.59 27.04 19.07
CA ASP A 58 4.75 27.52 19.82
C ASP A 58 4.37 27.77 21.28
N GLY A 59 5.01 27.07 22.22
CA GLY A 59 4.71 27.20 23.65
C GLY A 59 3.24 26.92 24.01
N GLY A 60 2.59 25.98 23.31
CA GLY A 60 1.17 25.65 23.48
C GLY A 60 0.21 26.69 22.88
N GLN A 61 0.71 27.65 22.09
CA GLN A 61 -0.12 28.64 21.40
C GLN A 61 -0.21 28.33 19.90
N PRO A 62 -1.41 28.41 19.29
CA PRO A 62 -1.55 28.20 17.85
C PRO A 62 -0.84 29.32 17.07
N ARG A 63 -0.03 28.95 16.10
CA ARG A 63 0.69 29.87 15.20
C ARG A 63 0.27 29.72 13.73
N ALA A 64 -0.54 28.71 13.43
CA ALA A 64 -1.07 28.42 12.11
C ALA A 64 -2.60 28.24 12.14
N VAL A 65 -3.19 28.27 10.96
CA VAL A 65 -4.59 27.88 10.69
C VAL A 65 -4.63 26.65 9.79
N ILE A 66 -5.61 25.77 9.99
CA ILE A 66 -5.90 24.65 9.09
C ILE A 66 -6.97 25.11 8.10
N VAL A 67 -6.75 24.94 6.80
CA VAL A 67 -7.62 25.46 5.74
C VAL A 67 -8.03 24.32 4.83
N ILE A 68 -9.33 24.17 4.62
CA ILE A 68 -9.93 23.14 3.74
C ILE A 68 -10.24 23.67 2.32
N GLY A 69 -10.27 24.99 2.15
CA GLY A 69 -10.59 25.65 0.90
C GLY A 69 -12.10 25.71 0.64
N PRO A 70 -12.55 26.59 -0.28
CA PRO A 70 -13.95 26.61 -0.71
C PRO A 70 -14.31 25.26 -1.33
N GLU A 71 -15.51 24.74 -1.07
CA GLU A 71 -15.95 23.43 -1.61
C GLU A 71 -15.04 22.24 -1.21
N GLY A 72 -14.33 22.34 -0.07
CA GLY A 72 -13.57 21.21 0.47
C GLY A 72 -14.43 19.96 0.60
N SER A 73 -13.92 18.83 0.09
CA SER A 73 -14.63 17.55 0.08
C SER A 73 -14.94 17.04 1.50
N ALA A 74 -15.90 16.11 1.62
CA ALA A 74 -16.20 15.47 2.91
C ALA A 74 -14.94 14.83 3.53
N GLN A 75 -14.12 14.19 2.70
CA GLN A 75 -12.84 13.61 3.13
C GLN A 75 -11.88 14.68 3.67
N ALA A 76 -11.74 15.82 2.98
CA ALA A 76 -10.89 16.91 3.43
C ALA A 76 -11.35 17.50 4.77
N ARG A 77 -12.66 17.70 4.94
CA ARG A 77 -13.26 18.20 6.18
C ARG A 77 -13.01 17.26 7.35
N GLU A 78 -13.26 15.96 7.18
CA GLU A 78 -12.99 14.95 8.22
C GLU A 78 -11.50 14.82 8.53
N ALA A 79 -10.63 14.82 7.51
CA ALA A 79 -9.18 14.73 7.71
C ALA A 79 -8.62 15.96 8.44
N ALA A 80 -9.14 17.16 8.14
CA ALA A 80 -8.75 18.38 8.83
C ALA A 80 -9.22 18.42 10.29
N ALA A 81 -10.43 17.90 10.56
CA ALA A 81 -10.93 17.75 11.92
C ALA A 81 -10.09 16.73 12.72
N GLU A 82 -9.74 15.59 12.14
CA GLU A 82 -8.83 14.60 12.75
C GLU A 82 -7.45 15.23 13.05
N LEU A 83 -6.88 15.99 12.10
CA LEU A 83 -5.62 16.70 12.29
C LEU A 83 -5.71 17.67 13.48
N GLN A 84 -6.73 18.51 13.52
CA GLN A 84 -6.94 19.48 14.60
C GLN A 84 -7.08 18.77 15.95
N ALA A 85 -7.88 17.69 16.01
CA ALA A 85 -8.11 16.93 17.23
C ALA A 85 -6.81 16.29 17.75
N VAL A 86 -6.00 15.69 16.88
CA VAL A 86 -4.71 15.11 17.31
C VAL A 86 -3.73 16.20 17.70
N LEU A 87 -3.64 17.32 16.96
CA LEU A 87 -2.76 18.45 17.34
C LEU A 87 -3.13 19.04 18.70
N LEU A 88 -4.42 19.20 18.99
CA LEU A 88 -4.91 19.61 20.31
C LEU A 88 -4.46 18.63 21.40
N ARG A 89 -4.57 17.33 21.15
CA ARG A 89 -4.20 16.31 22.15
C ARG A 89 -2.70 16.23 22.41
N ILE A 90 -1.87 16.44 21.38
CA ILE A 90 -0.41 16.39 21.54
C ILE A 90 0.17 17.71 22.03
N THR A 91 -0.50 18.85 21.82
CA THR A 91 0.05 20.18 22.14
C THR A 91 -0.72 21.01 23.17
N GLY A 92 -1.98 20.71 23.41
CA GLY A 92 -2.91 21.57 24.15
C GLY A 92 -3.43 22.77 23.35
N ALA A 93 -2.97 22.99 22.11
CA ALA A 93 -3.36 24.11 21.27
C ALA A 93 -4.39 23.71 20.21
N THR A 94 -5.49 24.45 20.11
CA THR A 94 -6.43 24.33 18.99
C THR A 94 -6.04 25.27 17.86
N LEU A 95 -5.60 24.74 16.72
CA LEU A 95 -5.42 25.53 15.51
C LEU A 95 -6.80 25.87 14.92
N PRO A 96 -7.12 27.12 14.58
CA PRO A 96 -8.37 27.46 13.91
C PRO A 96 -8.55 26.69 12.60
N LEU A 97 -9.79 26.29 12.28
CA LEU A 97 -10.14 25.53 11.07
C LEU A 97 -11.15 26.30 10.20
N PRO A 98 -10.78 27.45 9.61
CA PRO A 98 -11.66 28.18 8.70
C PRO A 98 -11.68 27.57 7.28
N GLU A 99 -12.71 27.89 6.49
CA GLU A 99 -12.75 27.51 5.07
C GLU A 99 -11.69 28.25 4.24
N GLN A 100 -11.35 29.49 4.64
CA GLN A 100 -10.31 30.31 4.03
C GLN A 100 -9.39 30.88 5.11
N ALA A 101 -8.11 31.04 4.80
CA ALA A 101 -7.18 31.67 5.72
C ALA A 101 -7.56 33.15 5.94
N PRO A 102 -7.70 33.62 7.20
CA PRO A 102 -7.82 35.04 7.48
C PRO A 102 -6.62 35.82 6.92
N GLU A 103 -6.87 37.06 6.49
CA GLU A 103 -5.81 37.96 6.04
C GLU A 103 -4.73 38.12 7.13
N GLY A 104 -3.46 38.10 6.73
CA GLY A 104 -2.33 38.18 7.66
C GLY A 104 -2.00 36.88 8.40
N SER A 105 -2.64 35.75 8.08
CA SER A 105 -2.25 34.43 8.58
C SER A 105 -0.78 34.14 8.28
N ARG A 106 0.03 33.95 9.33
CA ARG A 106 1.48 33.76 9.22
C ARG A 106 1.90 32.35 8.82
N ALA A 107 1.03 31.37 9.05
CA ALA A 107 1.24 29.98 8.70
C ALA A 107 -0.09 29.29 8.38
N LYS A 108 -0.10 28.43 7.36
CA LYS A 108 -1.29 27.70 6.89
C LYS A 108 -1.00 26.21 6.76
N VAL A 109 -1.96 25.38 7.13
CA VAL A 109 -1.98 23.96 6.81
C VAL A 109 -3.14 23.71 5.85
N LEU A 110 -2.84 23.52 4.58
CA LEU A 110 -3.83 23.26 3.53
C LEU A 110 -4.14 21.77 3.53
N VAL A 111 -5.39 21.42 3.85
CA VAL A 111 -5.85 20.03 3.92
C VAL A 111 -6.85 19.77 2.79
N GLY A 112 -6.51 18.77 1.97
CA GLY A 112 -7.33 18.34 0.85
C GLY A 112 -7.11 19.12 -0.45
N GLN A 113 -7.70 18.62 -1.53
CA GLN A 113 -7.39 19.11 -2.88
C GLN A 113 -7.78 20.58 -3.08
N SER A 114 -8.96 20.99 -2.63
CA SER A 114 -9.45 22.35 -2.88
C SER A 114 -8.52 23.41 -2.30
N ALA A 115 -8.12 23.26 -1.02
CA ALA A 115 -7.15 24.15 -0.40
C ALA A 115 -5.78 24.11 -1.09
N ALA A 116 -5.29 22.92 -1.45
CA ALA A 116 -3.88 22.71 -1.75
C ALA A 116 -3.49 22.89 -3.22
N ARG A 117 -4.43 22.81 -4.18
CA ARG A 117 -4.15 22.75 -5.63
C ARG A 117 -3.22 23.85 -6.12
N GLU A 118 -3.50 25.11 -5.78
CA GLU A 118 -2.71 26.25 -6.25
C GLU A 118 -1.28 26.23 -5.66
N ALA A 119 -1.17 25.99 -4.35
CA ALA A 119 0.12 25.92 -3.67
C ALA A 119 0.97 24.74 -4.16
N ALA A 120 0.35 23.57 -4.38
CA ALA A 120 1.01 22.41 -4.97
C ALA A 120 1.48 22.69 -6.40
N GLY A 121 0.64 23.34 -7.22
CA GLY A 121 0.99 23.75 -8.58
C GLY A 121 2.21 24.68 -8.65
N ARG A 122 2.31 25.65 -7.73
CA ARG A 122 3.49 26.52 -7.60
C ARG A 122 4.80 25.76 -7.28
N LEU A 123 4.69 24.59 -6.65
CA LEU A 123 5.82 23.70 -6.39
C LEU A 123 6.07 22.68 -7.53
N GLY A 124 5.29 22.71 -8.61
CA GLY A 124 5.32 21.67 -9.65
C GLY A 124 4.92 20.29 -9.12
N LEU A 125 4.02 20.26 -8.13
CA LEU A 125 3.46 19.03 -7.56
C LEU A 125 2.06 18.79 -8.12
N ILE A 126 1.78 17.54 -8.47
CA ILE A 126 0.46 17.10 -8.89
C ILE A 126 -0.16 16.33 -7.73
N ILE A 127 -1.33 16.78 -7.27
CA ILE A 127 -2.12 16.04 -6.28
C ILE A 127 -2.87 14.94 -7.06
N PRO A 128 -2.71 13.65 -6.70
CA PRO A 128 -3.39 12.56 -7.40
C PRO A 128 -4.92 12.71 -7.37
N ALA A 129 -5.59 12.30 -8.44
CA ALA A 129 -7.04 12.33 -8.58
C ALA A 129 -7.51 11.26 -9.58
N GLY A 130 -8.79 10.90 -9.50
CA GLY A 130 -9.42 9.93 -10.39
C GLY A 130 -9.24 8.49 -9.90
N LEU A 131 -9.88 7.56 -10.62
CA LEU A 131 -9.83 6.13 -10.38
C LEU A 131 -9.41 5.44 -11.67
N LYS A 132 -8.23 4.82 -11.69
CA LYS A 132 -7.81 3.97 -12.81
C LYS A 132 -8.07 2.48 -12.50
N PRO A 133 -8.28 1.67 -13.55
CA PRO A 133 -8.37 0.21 -13.43
C PRO A 133 -7.19 -0.44 -12.71
N ASP A 134 -6.01 0.17 -12.72
CA ASP A 134 -4.82 -0.39 -12.05
C ASP A 134 -4.84 -0.24 -10.52
N PHE A 135 -5.78 0.51 -9.95
CA PHE A 135 -5.99 0.72 -8.51
C PHE A 135 -4.76 1.19 -7.71
N ASP A 136 -3.77 1.80 -8.35
CA ASP A 136 -2.52 2.24 -7.73
C ASP A 136 -2.47 3.78 -7.55
N ASP A 137 -3.63 4.43 -7.51
CA ASP A 137 -3.80 5.89 -7.48
C ASP A 137 -4.14 6.47 -6.12
N GLU A 138 -4.13 5.68 -5.05
CA GLU A 138 -4.35 6.14 -3.67
C GLU A 138 -3.13 6.87 -3.09
N GLY A 139 -2.58 7.80 -3.88
CA GLY A 139 -1.43 8.60 -3.56
C GLY A 139 -1.76 9.89 -2.85
N TYR A 140 -0.74 10.53 -2.30
CA TYR A 140 -0.85 11.78 -1.58
C TYR A 140 0.45 12.58 -1.56
N VAL A 141 0.36 13.84 -1.14
CA VAL A 141 1.44 14.82 -1.07
C VAL A 141 1.51 15.37 0.35
N VAL A 142 2.75 15.42 0.88
CA VAL A 142 3.12 16.17 2.08
C VAL A 142 4.27 17.10 1.70
N ALA A 143 3.99 18.40 1.62
CA ALA A 143 4.98 19.36 1.14
C ALA A 143 4.88 20.71 1.84
N THR A 144 5.98 21.44 1.92
CA THR A 144 6.00 22.82 2.44
C THR A 144 6.27 23.83 1.33
N ALA A 145 5.59 24.97 1.36
CA ALA A 145 5.83 26.14 0.52
C ALA A 145 5.86 27.40 1.40
N ALA A 146 7.04 27.97 1.66
CA ALA A 146 7.21 29.16 2.49
C ALA A 146 6.45 29.10 3.83
N ASP A 147 5.28 29.72 3.91
CA ASP A 147 4.39 29.80 5.07
C ASP A 147 3.33 28.68 5.14
N THR A 148 3.45 27.66 4.29
CA THR A 148 2.37 26.71 4.04
C THR A 148 2.84 25.27 4.17
N LEU A 149 2.07 24.43 4.87
CA LEU A 149 2.12 22.98 4.81
C LEU A 149 0.95 22.46 3.97
N ILE A 150 1.23 21.58 3.02
CA ILE A 150 0.26 20.93 2.14
C ILE A 150 0.10 19.48 2.58
N LEU A 151 -1.15 19.08 2.86
CA LEU A 151 -1.56 17.71 3.18
C LEU A 151 -2.77 17.35 2.30
N ALA A 152 -2.52 16.76 1.13
CA ALA A 152 -3.59 16.48 0.17
C ALA A 152 -3.32 15.20 -0.62
N GLY A 153 -4.35 14.46 -0.97
CA GLY A 153 -4.20 13.27 -1.82
C GLY A 153 -5.41 12.99 -2.68
N ASN A 154 -5.49 11.76 -3.20
CA ASN A 154 -6.61 11.33 -4.00
C ASN A 154 -7.88 11.20 -3.14
N GLU A 155 -8.89 11.99 -3.48
CA GLU A 155 -10.19 12.04 -2.81
C GLU A 155 -11.31 11.38 -3.65
N THR A 156 -10.97 10.80 -4.81
CA THR A 156 -11.92 10.04 -5.63
C THR A 156 -12.26 8.73 -4.95
N GLU A 157 -13.55 8.45 -4.75
CA GLU A 157 -14.02 7.18 -4.18
C GLU A 157 -13.42 6.00 -4.96
N PRO A 158 -12.80 5.01 -4.29
CA PRO A 158 -12.82 4.72 -2.84
C PRO A 158 -11.62 5.23 -2.02
N TYR A 159 -10.77 6.06 -2.62
CA TYR A 159 -9.47 6.43 -2.05
C TYR A 159 -9.56 7.39 -0.88
N GLN A 160 -8.61 7.25 0.06
CA GLN A 160 -8.49 8.04 1.28
C GLN A 160 -7.16 8.83 1.35
N GLY A 161 -6.67 9.32 0.20
CA GLY A 161 -5.35 9.92 0.09
C GLY A 161 -5.13 11.13 1.00
N THR A 162 -6.14 11.98 1.22
CA THR A 162 -5.99 13.15 2.09
C THR A 162 -5.86 12.76 3.56
N PHE A 163 -6.58 11.73 4.02
CA PHE A 163 -6.33 11.15 5.35
C PHE A 163 -4.91 10.61 5.46
N PHE A 164 -4.41 9.95 4.43
CA PHE A 164 -3.07 9.37 4.47
C PHE A 164 -1.96 10.42 4.55
N ALA A 165 -2.14 11.58 3.90
CA ALA A 165 -1.26 12.73 4.08
C ALA A 165 -1.26 13.25 5.53
N VAL A 166 -2.44 13.38 6.13
CA VAL A 166 -2.58 13.79 7.54
C VAL A 166 -1.89 12.80 8.47
N TYR A 167 -2.15 11.50 8.34
CA TYR A 167 -1.51 10.49 9.18
C TYR A 167 0.00 10.37 8.94
N ASP A 168 0.46 10.60 7.71
CA ASP A 168 1.89 10.67 7.38
C ASP A 168 2.58 11.84 8.08
N PHE A 169 1.96 13.01 8.08
CA PHE A 169 2.44 14.14 8.88
C PHE A 169 2.42 13.84 10.39
N LEU A 170 1.31 13.36 10.94
CA LEU A 170 1.21 13.02 12.37
C LEU A 170 2.22 11.95 12.80
N HIS A 171 2.53 10.99 11.93
CA HIS A 171 3.61 10.03 12.16
C HIS A 171 4.98 10.70 12.33
N THR A 172 5.28 11.76 11.58
CA THR A 172 6.55 12.51 11.73
C THR A 172 6.63 13.24 13.07
N LEU A 173 5.49 13.59 13.68
CA LEU A 173 5.43 14.18 15.01
C LEU A 173 5.57 13.16 16.14
N GLY A 174 5.60 11.86 15.82
CA GLY A 174 5.74 10.77 16.79
C GLY A 174 4.43 10.05 17.16
N CYS A 175 3.29 10.41 16.55
CA CYS A 175 2.03 9.71 16.79
C CYS A 175 2.08 8.28 16.23
N ARG A 176 1.56 7.30 16.96
CA ARG A 176 1.47 5.89 16.54
C ARG A 176 0.12 5.27 16.93
N TRP A 177 -0.35 4.31 16.14
CA TRP A 177 -1.57 3.54 16.37
C TRP A 177 -1.31 2.05 16.15
N PHE A 178 -0.88 1.34 17.19
CA PHE A 178 -0.39 -0.04 17.09
C PHE A 178 -1.51 -1.07 16.95
N PHE A 179 -2.66 -0.85 17.59
CA PHE A 179 -3.85 -1.70 17.51
C PHE A 179 -5.13 -0.86 17.72
N PRO A 180 -6.33 -1.41 17.46
CA PRO A 180 -7.58 -0.68 17.57
C PRO A 180 -7.89 -0.13 18.96
N GLY A 181 -8.54 1.04 18.99
CA GLY A 181 -9.00 1.69 20.21
C GLY A 181 -7.93 2.53 20.93
N GLU A 182 -8.32 3.12 22.06
CA GLU A 182 -7.48 4.05 22.83
C GLU A 182 -6.18 3.41 23.34
N PHE A 183 -6.23 2.14 23.78
CA PHE A 183 -5.07 1.46 24.32
C PHE A 183 -3.91 1.33 23.30
N GLY A 184 -4.23 1.33 22.00
CA GLY A 184 -3.23 1.19 20.93
C GLY A 184 -2.66 2.52 20.45
N GLU A 185 -3.13 3.62 21.00
CA GLU A 185 -2.76 4.95 20.60
C GLU A 185 -1.63 5.50 21.48
N VAL A 186 -0.53 5.86 20.83
CA VAL A 186 0.64 6.45 21.49
C VAL A 186 0.87 7.83 20.89
N LEU A 187 0.51 8.85 21.67
CA LEU A 187 0.66 10.26 21.30
C LEU A 187 1.73 10.94 22.16
N PRO A 188 2.68 11.67 21.57
CA PRO A 188 3.66 12.45 22.32
C PRO A 188 3.01 13.69 22.96
N ARG A 189 3.71 14.29 23.92
CA ARG A 189 3.39 15.63 24.42
C ARG A 189 4.42 16.62 23.89
N LEU A 190 3.97 17.64 23.16
CA LEU A 190 4.81 18.61 22.47
C LEU A 190 4.32 20.02 22.79
N SER A 191 5.17 20.89 23.33
CA SER A 191 4.81 22.32 23.52
C SER A 191 4.94 23.13 22.22
N THR A 192 5.78 22.69 21.28
CA THR A 192 6.05 23.37 20.02
C THR A 192 6.04 22.36 18.87
N VAL A 193 5.40 22.72 17.76
CA VAL A 193 5.37 21.93 16.52
C VAL A 193 5.96 22.78 15.41
N THR A 194 7.13 22.38 14.94
CA THR A 194 7.84 23.01 13.83
C THR A 194 8.04 21.98 12.73
N VAL A 195 7.72 22.37 11.50
CA VAL A 195 7.77 21.51 10.32
C VAL A 195 8.98 21.91 9.48
N PRO A 196 9.99 21.04 9.33
CA PRO A 196 11.10 21.32 8.45
C PRO A 196 10.62 21.36 6.99
N THR A 197 11.43 21.92 6.10
CA THR A 197 11.14 21.84 4.66
C THR A 197 11.00 20.38 4.25
N VAL A 198 9.85 20.04 3.68
CA VAL A 198 9.53 18.68 3.23
C VAL A 198 8.91 18.74 1.84
N ARG A 199 9.25 17.73 1.03
CA ARG A 199 8.61 17.47 -0.25
C ARG A 199 8.52 15.96 -0.43
N ARG A 200 7.33 15.40 -0.19
CA ARG A 200 7.07 13.98 -0.29
C ARG A 200 5.82 13.75 -1.12
N VAL A 201 5.95 12.85 -2.09
CA VAL A 201 4.86 12.32 -2.90
C VAL A 201 4.86 10.82 -2.67
N ALA A 202 3.74 10.29 -2.21
CA ALA A 202 3.59 8.89 -1.89
C ALA A 202 2.57 8.25 -2.83
N ARG A 203 2.85 7.01 -3.23
CA ARG A 203 1.97 6.12 -4.00
C ARG A 203 1.99 4.74 -3.34
N PRO A 204 0.85 4.04 -3.23
CA PRO A 204 0.84 2.71 -2.63
C PRO A 204 1.66 1.72 -3.48
N ALA A 205 2.53 0.95 -2.82
CA ALA A 205 3.23 -0.17 -3.46
C ALA A 205 2.33 -1.41 -3.63
N LEU A 206 1.35 -1.58 -2.73
CA LEU A 206 0.35 -2.64 -2.78
C LEU A 206 -1.01 -2.01 -3.06
N ARG A 207 -1.73 -2.45 -4.10
CA ARG A 207 -3.05 -1.93 -4.50
C ARG A 207 -4.10 -2.17 -3.41
N VAL A 208 -4.11 -3.40 -2.90
CA VAL A 208 -4.94 -3.83 -1.77
C VAL A 208 -4.08 -3.83 -0.51
N ARG A 209 -4.52 -3.09 0.49
CA ARG A 209 -3.94 -3.08 1.83
C ARG A 209 -5.11 -3.29 2.77
N ASP A 210 -5.40 -4.54 3.10
CA ASP A 210 -6.44 -4.88 4.06
C ASP A 210 -5.99 -6.02 4.97
N VAL A 211 -6.59 -6.08 6.15
CA VAL A 211 -6.46 -7.21 7.08
C VAL A 211 -7.85 -7.58 7.53
N TRP A 212 -8.12 -8.89 7.54
CA TRP A 212 -9.41 -9.40 7.98
C TRP A 212 -9.45 -9.47 9.51
N TYR A 213 -10.50 -8.90 10.09
CA TYR A 213 -10.87 -9.15 11.47
C TYR A 213 -11.52 -10.54 11.58
N SER A 214 -10.71 -11.56 11.85
CA SER A 214 -11.17 -12.95 12.05
C SER A 214 -10.93 -13.39 13.50
N GLY A 215 -11.89 -14.12 14.08
CA GLY A 215 -11.83 -14.57 15.46
C GLY A 215 -13.09 -15.34 15.87
N HIS A 216 -13.00 -16.09 16.97
CA HIS A 216 -14.09 -16.92 17.50
C HIS A 216 -15.05 -16.13 18.43
N LEU A 217 -14.74 -14.86 18.71
CA LEU A 217 -15.54 -14.01 19.58
C LEU A 217 -16.36 -13.00 18.76
N PRO A 218 -17.59 -12.69 19.17
CA PRO A 218 -18.40 -11.66 18.53
C PRO A 218 -17.74 -10.28 18.69
N VAL A 219 -17.93 -9.43 17.68
CA VAL A 219 -17.39 -8.07 17.63
C VAL A 219 -18.54 -7.10 17.90
N SER A 220 -18.37 -6.21 18.87
CA SER A 220 -19.33 -5.13 19.10
C SER A 220 -19.22 -4.03 18.04
N ASN A 221 -20.26 -3.24 17.85
CA ASN A 221 -20.25 -2.11 16.91
C ASN A 221 -19.10 -1.13 17.19
N THR A 222 -18.82 -0.87 18.47
CA THR A 222 -17.71 0.01 18.89
C THR A 222 -16.36 -0.56 18.46
N GLN A 223 -16.12 -1.85 18.69
CA GLN A 223 -14.89 -2.52 18.25
C GLN A 223 -14.73 -2.50 16.72
N GLY A 224 -15.82 -2.66 15.97
CA GLY A 224 -15.81 -2.54 14.52
C GLY A 224 -15.46 -1.12 14.02
N ALA A 225 -15.97 -0.09 14.71
CA ALA A 225 -15.64 1.30 14.42
C ALA A 225 -14.17 1.60 14.74
N ASP A 226 -13.68 1.16 15.90
CA ASP A 226 -12.28 1.30 16.31
C ASP A 226 -11.32 0.61 15.33
N PHE A 227 -11.67 -0.58 14.86
CA PHE A 227 -10.89 -1.31 13.88
C PHE A 227 -10.83 -0.56 12.54
N THR A 228 -11.96 0.00 12.10
CA THR A 228 -12.04 0.79 10.86
C THR A 228 -11.17 2.06 10.96
N LEU A 229 -11.25 2.77 12.08
CA LEU A 229 -10.44 3.97 12.32
C LEU A 229 -8.95 3.62 12.39
N TRP A 230 -8.59 2.54 13.09
CA TRP A 230 -7.21 2.05 13.17
C TRP A 230 -6.65 1.67 11.79
N LYS A 231 -7.44 1.01 10.94
CA LYS A 231 -7.07 0.72 9.54
C LYS A 231 -6.75 1.99 8.77
N ARG A 232 -7.61 3.02 8.87
CA ARG A 232 -7.39 4.32 8.21
C ARG A 232 -6.11 5.00 8.70
N ARG A 233 -5.88 5.04 10.02
CA ARG A 233 -4.67 5.57 10.67
C ARG A 233 -3.38 4.89 10.21
N ASN A 234 -3.47 3.61 9.86
CA ASN A 234 -2.37 2.82 9.32
C ASN A 234 -2.36 2.72 7.78
N ARG A 235 -3.14 3.55 7.08
CA ARG A 235 -3.19 3.66 5.61
C ARG A 235 -3.63 2.39 4.86
N PHE A 236 -4.46 1.58 5.52
CA PHE A 236 -5.21 0.50 4.87
C PHE A 236 -6.32 1.07 3.99
N CYS A 237 -6.72 0.31 2.98
CA CYS A 237 -7.82 0.64 2.10
C CYS A 237 -9.12 0.85 2.89
N ARG A 238 -10.02 1.67 2.34
CA ARG A 238 -11.35 1.90 2.91
C ARG A 238 -12.11 0.57 3.07
N PRO A 239 -12.91 0.38 4.15
CA PRO A 239 -13.87 -0.73 4.19
C PRO A 239 -14.73 -0.77 2.93
N GLY A 240 -14.93 -1.97 2.38
CA GLY A 240 -15.63 -2.15 1.11
C GLY A 240 -14.72 -2.12 -0.13
N PHE A 241 -13.49 -1.57 -0.02
CA PHE A 241 -12.51 -1.61 -1.11
C PHE A 241 -12.17 -3.04 -1.52
N TRP A 242 -11.94 -3.91 -0.53
CA TRP A 242 -11.62 -5.34 -0.69
C TRP A 242 -12.74 -6.22 -0.11
N SER A 243 -13.94 -6.14 -0.70
CA SER A 243 -15.12 -6.85 -0.20
C SER A 243 -15.70 -7.79 -1.26
N PRO A 244 -16.21 -8.98 -0.86
CA PRO A 244 -16.97 -9.84 -1.75
C PRO A 244 -18.11 -9.10 -2.44
N GLY A 245 -18.19 -9.21 -3.76
CA GLY A 245 -19.27 -8.60 -4.54
C GLY A 245 -19.26 -7.07 -4.60
N GLY A 246 -18.24 -6.39 -4.06
CA GLY A 246 -18.08 -4.94 -4.17
C GLY A 246 -17.66 -4.46 -5.56
N PRO A 247 -17.74 -3.15 -5.85
CA PRO A 247 -17.45 -2.63 -7.18
C PRO A 247 -15.95 -2.52 -7.50
N PHE A 248 -15.07 -2.54 -6.51
CA PHE A 248 -13.63 -2.35 -6.70
C PHE A 248 -12.88 -3.70 -6.82
N LEU A 249 -11.66 -3.78 -6.26
CA LEU A 249 -10.95 -5.06 -6.16
C LEU A 249 -11.66 -5.94 -5.12
N GLN A 250 -12.18 -7.12 -5.47
CA GLN A 250 -12.96 -7.90 -4.48
C GLN A 250 -12.11 -8.98 -3.81
N ASN A 251 -12.38 -9.24 -2.53
CA ASN A 251 -11.88 -10.46 -1.89
C ASN A 251 -12.51 -11.69 -2.55
N PRO A 252 -11.73 -12.68 -3.06
CA PRO A 252 -12.29 -13.94 -3.51
C PRO A 252 -12.85 -14.71 -2.30
N THR A 253 -14.17 -14.88 -2.22
CA THR A 253 -14.81 -15.71 -1.19
C THR A 253 -14.58 -17.18 -1.47
N ASP A 254 -14.33 -17.96 -0.42
CA ASP A 254 -14.24 -19.42 -0.52
C ASP A 254 -15.51 -20.05 -1.11
N ASP A 255 -15.33 -21.22 -1.73
CA ASP A 255 -16.39 -22.00 -2.36
C ASP A 255 -17.26 -21.15 -3.32
N SER A 256 -16.62 -20.41 -4.23
CA SER A 256 -17.34 -19.50 -5.15
C SER A 256 -17.08 -19.78 -6.63
N THR A 257 -16.42 -20.88 -6.97
CA THR A 257 -16.28 -21.36 -8.36
C THR A 257 -17.63 -21.58 -9.05
N TYR A 258 -18.69 -21.89 -8.30
CA TYR A 258 -20.05 -22.05 -8.85
C TYR A 258 -20.55 -20.79 -9.58
N ARG A 259 -20.01 -19.60 -9.26
CA ARG A 259 -20.37 -18.34 -9.92
C ARG A 259 -19.97 -18.29 -11.39
N LEU A 260 -18.98 -19.08 -11.79
CA LEU A 260 -18.49 -19.14 -13.18
C LEU A 260 -19.44 -19.93 -14.08
N LEU A 261 -19.96 -21.04 -13.55
CA LEU A 261 -20.88 -21.94 -14.25
C LEU A 261 -22.05 -22.34 -13.33
N PRO A 262 -23.02 -21.43 -13.11
CA PRO A 262 -24.21 -21.73 -12.32
C PRO A 262 -24.92 -22.98 -12.86
N LYS A 263 -25.18 -23.96 -11.99
CA LYS A 263 -25.71 -25.28 -12.40
C LYS A 263 -27.09 -25.16 -13.04
N GLU A 264 -27.89 -24.20 -12.58
CA GLU A 264 -29.22 -23.91 -13.10
C GLU A 264 -29.18 -23.50 -14.58
N LYS A 265 -28.05 -22.95 -15.05
CA LYS A 265 -27.84 -22.53 -16.43
C LYS A 265 -27.19 -23.62 -17.29
N TYR A 266 -26.19 -24.33 -16.76
CA TYR A 266 -25.32 -25.17 -17.60
C TYR A 266 -25.45 -26.68 -17.36
N TRP A 267 -25.88 -27.16 -16.18
CA TRP A 267 -25.80 -28.59 -15.84
C TRP A 267 -26.62 -29.49 -16.76
N ALA A 268 -27.87 -29.12 -17.04
CA ALA A 268 -28.78 -29.97 -17.83
C ALA A 268 -28.33 -30.13 -19.28
N ALA A 269 -27.73 -29.09 -19.88
CA ALA A 269 -27.29 -29.08 -21.27
C ALA A 269 -25.82 -29.52 -21.43
N HIS A 270 -24.98 -29.24 -20.43
CA HIS A 270 -23.53 -29.42 -20.48
C HIS A 270 -22.97 -30.06 -19.19
N PRO A 271 -23.40 -31.28 -18.81
CA PRO A 271 -22.85 -31.97 -17.64
C PRO A 271 -21.33 -32.23 -17.77
N GLU A 272 -20.79 -32.24 -18.99
CA GLU A 272 -19.36 -32.36 -19.27
C GLU A 272 -18.51 -31.16 -18.80
N TYR A 273 -19.14 -30.01 -18.51
CA TYR A 273 -18.45 -28.84 -17.96
C TYR A 273 -18.06 -29.00 -16.48
N TYR A 274 -18.60 -30.03 -15.84
CA TYR A 274 -18.43 -30.32 -14.44
C TYR A 274 -17.49 -31.51 -14.23
N SER A 275 -16.91 -31.59 -13.04
CA SER A 275 -15.88 -32.56 -12.69
C SER A 275 -16.35 -34.00 -12.88
N LEU A 276 -15.43 -34.87 -13.32
CA LEU A 276 -15.65 -36.30 -13.46
C LEU A 276 -15.14 -37.03 -12.21
N ASN A 277 -16.00 -37.83 -11.60
CA ASN A 277 -15.65 -38.70 -10.48
C ASN A 277 -14.94 -39.98 -10.98
N PRO A 278 -14.20 -40.71 -10.11
CA PRO A 278 -13.56 -41.98 -10.47
C PRO A 278 -14.52 -43.04 -11.00
N ASN A 279 -15.77 -43.06 -10.51
CA ASN A 279 -16.82 -44.00 -10.91
C ASN A 279 -17.51 -43.63 -12.25
N GLY A 280 -17.03 -42.59 -12.93
CA GLY A 280 -17.57 -42.12 -14.21
C GLY A 280 -18.78 -41.17 -14.10
N THR A 281 -19.29 -40.88 -12.90
CA THR A 281 -20.38 -39.89 -12.73
C THR A 281 -19.84 -38.46 -12.74
N ARG A 282 -20.70 -37.49 -13.07
CA ARG A 282 -20.37 -36.07 -13.00
C ARG A 282 -20.77 -35.49 -11.65
N ASN A 283 -20.00 -34.53 -11.14
CA ASN A 283 -20.27 -33.81 -9.90
C ASN A 283 -20.49 -32.33 -10.20
N GLU A 284 -21.75 -31.89 -10.12
CA GLU A 284 -22.21 -30.53 -10.40
C GLU A 284 -21.64 -29.45 -9.47
N ARG A 285 -21.09 -29.85 -8.31
CA ARG A 285 -20.49 -28.90 -7.35
C ARG A 285 -19.16 -28.34 -7.84
N PHE A 286 -18.42 -29.10 -8.65
CA PHE A 286 -17.09 -28.70 -9.11
C PHE A 286 -16.96 -28.66 -10.62
N LEU A 287 -16.11 -27.76 -11.10
CA LEU A 287 -15.92 -27.55 -12.53
C LEU A 287 -14.84 -28.46 -13.12
N CYS A 288 -15.00 -28.84 -14.38
CA CYS A 288 -13.94 -29.44 -15.17
C CYS A 288 -13.04 -28.32 -15.73
N MET A 289 -11.89 -28.10 -15.11
CA MET A 289 -10.99 -26.99 -15.43
C MET A 289 -10.25 -27.13 -16.78
N SER A 290 -10.32 -28.30 -17.43
CA SER A 290 -9.69 -28.53 -18.73
C SER A 290 -10.65 -28.51 -19.92
N HIS A 291 -11.97 -28.49 -19.69
CA HIS A 291 -12.94 -28.60 -20.79
C HIS A 291 -13.05 -27.25 -21.53
N PRO A 292 -12.76 -27.20 -22.85
CA PRO A 292 -12.70 -25.93 -23.57
C PRO A 292 -14.04 -25.18 -23.60
N GLY A 293 -15.16 -25.92 -23.69
CA GLY A 293 -16.50 -25.33 -23.60
C GLY A 293 -16.81 -24.74 -22.22
N ALA A 294 -16.30 -25.36 -21.14
CA ALA A 294 -16.50 -24.87 -19.78
C ALA A 294 -15.74 -23.56 -19.55
N ILE A 295 -14.50 -23.48 -20.04
CA ILE A 295 -13.68 -22.26 -19.99
C ILE A 295 -14.36 -21.13 -20.76
N GLN A 296 -14.88 -21.40 -21.96
CA GLN A 296 -15.60 -20.39 -22.75
C GLN A 296 -16.87 -19.92 -22.04
N ALA A 297 -17.70 -20.84 -21.56
CA ALA A 297 -18.93 -20.49 -20.85
C ALA A 297 -18.65 -19.71 -19.55
N ALA A 298 -17.56 -20.03 -18.83
CA ALA A 298 -17.12 -19.25 -17.68
C ALA A 298 -16.71 -17.82 -18.07
N ALA A 299 -15.98 -17.66 -19.17
CA ALA A 299 -15.61 -16.34 -19.69
C ALA A 299 -16.85 -15.52 -20.09
N ASP A 300 -17.81 -16.15 -20.77
CA ASP A 300 -19.06 -15.49 -21.17
C ASP A 300 -19.86 -15.01 -19.95
N THR A 301 -19.95 -15.84 -18.90
CA THR A 301 -20.58 -15.45 -17.62
C THR A 301 -19.88 -14.21 -17.00
N VAL A 302 -18.54 -14.16 -17.01
CA VAL A 302 -17.80 -13.01 -16.47
C VAL A 302 -17.96 -11.76 -17.34
N ILE A 303 -17.98 -11.91 -18.66
CA ILE A 303 -18.21 -10.79 -19.60
C ILE A 303 -19.63 -10.24 -19.44
N GLU A 304 -20.63 -11.12 -19.27
CA GLU A 304 -22.02 -10.77 -18.98
C GLU A 304 -22.11 -10.00 -17.65
N TYR A 305 -21.42 -10.48 -16.61
CA TYR A 305 -21.35 -9.81 -15.31
C TYR A 305 -20.88 -8.36 -15.43
N PHE A 306 -19.78 -8.11 -16.13
CA PHE A 306 -19.27 -6.75 -16.37
C PHE A 306 -20.15 -5.94 -17.34
N GLY A 307 -20.97 -6.59 -18.16
CA GLY A 307 -21.96 -5.91 -19.01
C GLY A 307 -23.13 -5.38 -18.19
N ALA A 308 -23.61 -6.18 -17.25
CA ALA A 308 -24.67 -5.80 -16.32
C ALA A 308 -24.21 -4.83 -15.22
N ARG A 309 -22.90 -4.79 -14.93
CA ARG A 309 -22.29 -3.99 -13.85
C ARG A 309 -21.07 -3.22 -14.37
N PRO A 310 -21.27 -2.14 -15.14
CA PRO A 310 -20.17 -1.39 -15.74
C PRO A 310 -19.26 -0.71 -14.71
N ASP A 311 -19.76 -0.44 -13.52
CA ASP A 311 -19.07 0.15 -12.36
C ASP A 311 -18.26 -0.87 -11.54
N HIS A 312 -18.39 -2.17 -11.83
CA HIS A 312 -17.58 -3.21 -11.19
C HIS A 312 -16.28 -3.43 -11.95
N TYR A 313 -15.16 -3.46 -11.22
CA TYR A 313 -13.81 -3.62 -11.76
C TYR A 313 -13.26 -5.03 -11.64
N ALA A 314 -13.77 -5.85 -10.72
CA ALA A 314 -13.29 -7.21 -10.51
C ALA A 314 -14.42 -8.25 -10.58
N PHE A 315 -14.07 -9.44 -11.02
CA PHE A 315 -14.85 -10.66 -10.82
C PHE A 315 -13.96 -11.65 -10.09
N THR A 316 -14.44 -12.21 -8.99
CA THR A 316 -13.59 -13.01 -8.11
C THR A 316 -14.22 -14.35 -7.80
N PHE A 317 -13.37 -15.35 -7.67
CA PHE A 317 -13.78 -16.70 -7.32
C PHE A 317 -12.66 -17.42 -6.58
N SER A 318 -13.01 -18.36 -5.72
CA SER A 318 -12.08 -19.23 -4.99
C SER A 318 -12.60 -20.66 -5.04
N PRO A 319 -11.72 -21.68 -5.10
CA PRO A 319 -12.14 -23.06 -4.88
C PRO A 319 -12.70 -23.25 -3.45
N PRO A 320 -13.43 -24.34 -3.20
CA PRO A 320 -13.92 -24.71 -1.87
C PRO A 320 -12.78 -25.16 -0.95
N ASP A 321 -13.08 -25.23 0.34
CA ASP A 321 -12.21 -25.78 1.39
C ASP A 321 -12.22 -27.32 1.41
N GLU A 322 -12.05 -27.94 0.24
CA GLU A 322 -12.00 -29.40 0.08
C GLU A 322 -11.29 -29.82 -1.23
N PRO A 323 -10.85 -31.09 -1.36
CA PRO A 323 -10.14 -31.53 -2.54
C PRO A 323 -11.08 -31.61 -3.74
N VAL A 324 -10.88 -30.71 -4.69
CA VAL A 324 -11.57 -30.75 -5.98
C VAL A 324 -10.72 -31.49 -7.00
N LEU A 325 -11.16 -32.69 -7.39
CA LEU A 325 -10.47 -33.54 -8.36
C LEU A 325 -11.39 -33.88 -9.55
N CYS A 326 -10.91 -33.60 -10.76
CA CYS A 326 -11.56 -34.06 -11.99
C CYS A 326 -10.75 -35.21 -12.61
N HIS A 327 -11.41 -36.34 -12.83
CA HIS A 327 -10.80 -37.57 -13.35
C HIS A 327 -10.96 -37.72 -14.88
N CYS A 328 -11.17 -36.63 -15.63
CA CYS A 328 -11.01 -36.66 -17.08
C CYS A 328 -9.53 -36.84 -17.45
N ALA A 329 -9.26 -37.24 -18.70
CA ALA A 329 -7.90 -37.56 -19.14
C ALA A 329 -6.97 -36.34 -19.03
N GLU A 330 -7.46 -35.16 -19.40
CA GLU A 330 -6.69 -33.91 -19.45
C GLU A 330 -6.37 -33.40 -18.04
N CYS A 331 -7.34 -33.41 -17.11
CA CYS A 331 -7.10 -33.01 -15.72
C CYS A 331 -6.14 -33.97 -15.02
N LYS A 332 -6.28 -35.30 -15.23
CA LYS A 332 -5.33 -36.28 -14.69
C LYS A 332 -3.92 -36.08 -15.23
N ALA A 333 -3.78 -35.84 -16.53
CA ALA A 333 -2.48 -35.63 -17.15
C ALA A 333 -1.77 -34.35 -16.64
N ALA A 334 -2.53 -33.34 -16.21
CA ALA A 334 -1.99 -32.10 -15.65
C ALA A 334 -1.84 -32.11 -14.11
N MET A 335 -2.33 -33.15 -13.43
CA MET A 335 -2.28 -33.30 -11.99
C MET A 335 -0.96 -33.94 -11.55
N HIS A 336 -0.45 -33.54 -10.39
CA HIS A 336 0.84 -34.03 -9.89
C HIS A 336 0.71 -34.62 -8.50
N GLY A 337 1.52 -35.64 -8.21
CA GLY A 337 1.87 -36.09 -6.84
C GLY A 337 0.73 -36.23 -5.81
N ALA A 338 1.13 -36.29 -4.55
CA ALA A 338 0.23 -36.26 -3.40
C ALA A 338 0.43 -34.94 -2.63
N TYR A 339 -0.64 -34.16 -2.47
CA TYR A 339 -0.75 -32.98 -1.64
C TYR A 339 -0.31 -33.28 -0.21
N GLY A 340 0.73 -32.60 0.28
CA GLY A 340 1.07 -32.55 1.71
C GLY A 340 1.27 -33.89 2.44
N GLY A 341 1.37 -35.02 1.75
CA GLY A 341 1.31 -36.35 2.37
C GLY A 341 -0.10 -36.87 2.70
N GLU A 342 -1.16 -36.13 2.38
CA GLU A 342 -2.57 -36.52 2.59
C GLU A 342 -3.16 -37.38 1.45
N GLY A 343 -2.37 -37.66 0.41
CA GLY A 343 -2.75 -38.61 -0.65
C GLY A 343 -3.65 -38.06 -1.76
N TYR A 344 -4.05 -36.79 -1.72
CA TYR A 344 -4.84 -36.15 -2.78
C TYR A 344 -3.95 -35.59 -3.91
N GLY A 345 -4.44 -35.51 -5.15
CA GLY A 345 -3.65 -34.93 -6.25
C GLY A 345 -3.47 -33.40 -6.14
N ASP A 346 -2.29 -32.90 -6.50
CA ASP A 346 -2.02 -31.47 -6.70
C ASP A 346 -2.59 -31.01 -8.05
N VAL A 347 -3.49 -30.03 -7.99
CA VAL A 347 -4.20 -29.48 -9.15
C VAL A 347 -3.77 -28.06 -9.50
N SER A 348 -2.57 -27.63 -9.09
CA SER A 348 -2.05 -26.29 -9.40
C SER A 348 -2.06 -26.00 -10.91
N ASP A 349 -1.47 -26.86 -11.74
CA ASP A 349 -1.40 -26.61 -13.19
C ASP A 349 -2.77 -26.56 -13.87
N PRO A 350 -3.68 -27.55 -13.71
CA PRO A 350 -4.98 -27.49 -14.38
C PRO A 350 -5.81 -26.31 -13.88
N TYR A 351 -5.71 -25.95 -12.60
CA TYR A 351 -6.41 -24.80 -12.05
C TYR A 351 -5.86 -23.47 -12.58
N PHE A 352 -4.55 -23.24 -12.54
CA PHE A 352 -3.98 -22.00 -13.04
C PHE A 352 -4.04 -21.89 -14.56
N ARG A 353 -4.04 -22.99 -15.30
CA ARG A 353 -4.35 -22.98 -16.74
C ARG A 353 -5.75 -22.46 -16.99
N PHE A 354 -6.74 -22.96 -16.25
CA PHE A 354 -8.10 -22.45 -16.32
C PHE A 354 -8.18 -20.96 -15.98
N VAL A 355 -7.55 -20.53 -14.88
CA VAL A 355 -7.55 -19.13 -14.43
C VAL A 355 -6.92 -18.22 -15.50
N PHE A 356 -5.78 -18.60 -16.06
CA PHE A 356 -5.09 -17.82 -17.09
C PHE A 356 -5.88 -17.79 -18.41
N ASP A 357 -6.44 -18.91 -18.86
CA ASP A 357 -7.25 -18.96 -20.08
C ASP A 357 -8.54 -18.15 -19.92
N LEU A 358 -9.16 -18.20 -18.74
CA LEU A 358 -10.32 -17.38 -18.40
C LEU A 358 -9.97 -15.89 -18.45
N ALA A 359 -8.92 -15.48 -17.76
CA ALA A 359 -8.48 -14.09 -17.72
C ALA A 359 -8.06 -13.57 -19.09
N ASP A 360 -7.38 -14.38 -19.91
CA ASP A 360 -7.00 -14.02 -21.27
C ASP A 360 -8.22 -13.84 -22.18
N ARG A 361 -9.30 -14.63 -22.01
CA ARG A 361 -10.55 -14.48 -22.78
C ARG A 361 -11.31 -13.23 -22.35
N VAL A 362 -11.45 -13.01 -21.04
CA VAL A 362 -12.11 -11.82 -20.49
C VAL A 362 -11.35 -10.54 -20.88
N GLY A 363 -10.02 -10.54 -20.76
CA GLY A 363 -9.17 -9.39 -21.05
C GLY A 363 -9.19 -8.94 -22.51
N ARG A 364 -9.57 -9.80 -23.47
CA ARG A 364 -9.76 -9.39 -24.88
C ARG A 364 -10.93 -8.45 -25.08
N SER A 365 -12.00 -8.59 -24.30
CA SER A 365 -13.20 -7.76 -24.40
C SER A 365 -13.32 -6.74 -23.27
N ARG A 366 -12.69 -7.00 -22.12
CA ARG A 366 -12.70 -6.19 -20.89
C ARG A 366 -11.26 -5.95 -20.39
N PRO A 367 -10.42 -5.23 -21.16
CA PRO A 367 -9.01 -5.04 -20.83
C PRO A 367 -8.76 -4.16 -19.60
N ASP A 368 -9.81 -3.57 -19.03
CA ASP A 368 -9.82 -2.69 -17.87
C ASP A 368 -10.53 -3.32 -16.66
N ARG A 369 -10.67 -4.66 -16.66
CA ARG A 369 -11.28 -5.44 -15.57
C ARG A 369 -10.32 -6.51 -15.07
N TRP A 370 -10.51 -6.91 -13.81
CA TRP A 370 -9.72 -7.91 -13.10
C TRP A 370 -10.49 -9.23 -12.94
N VAL A 371 -9.81 -10.34 -13.13
CA VAL A 371 -10.27 -11.66 -12.71
C VAL A 371 -9.37 -12.11 -11.57
N ILE A 372 -9.89 -12.16 -10.33
CA ILE A 372 -9.06 -12.45 -9.15
C ILE A 372 -9.43 -13.82 -8.59
N SER A 373 -8.42 -14.63 -8.29
CA SER A 373 -8.64 -15.95 -7.73
C SER A 373 -7.59 -16.34 -6.69
N MET A 374 -7.92 -17.33 -5.86
CA MET A 374 -7.05 -17.81 -4.78
C MET A 374 -6.60 -19.26 -5.03
N ALA A 375 -5.31 -19.53 -4.82
CA ALA A 375 -4.82 -20.90 -4.74
C ALA A 375 -5.11 -21.46 -3.35
N TYR A 376 -6.23 -22.16 -3.22
CA TYR A 376 -6.67 -22.70 -1.95
C TYR A 376 -7.03 -24.18 -2.08
N TYR A 377 -6.60 -24.95 -1.08
CA TYR A 377 -6.70 -26.42 -1.00
C TYR A 377 -6.10 -27.16 -2.21
N ASN A 378 -5.35 -28.24 -2.03
CA ASN A 378 -4.75 -29.05 -3.11
C ASN A 378 -4.08 -28.34 -4.34
N ARG A 379 -3.72 -27.05 -4.21
CA ARG A 379 -2.96 -26.21 -5.18
C ARG A 379 -1.69 -25.71 -4.51
N CYS A 380 -0.74 -26.63 -4.32
CA CYS A 380 0.32 -26.50 -3.33
C CYS A 380 1.65 -25.99 -3.89
N ARG A 381 1.81 -26.04 -5.21
CA ARG A 381 3.03 -25.61 -5.89
C ARG A 381 2.79 -24.46 -6.86
N PRO A 382 3.83 -23.66 -7.15
CA PRO A 382 3.80 -22.75 -8.30
C PRO A 382 3.44 -23.51 -9.59
N PRO A 383 2.55 -22.98 -10.44
CA PRO A 383 2.19 -23.64 -11.68
C PRO A 383 3.40 -23.74 -12.62
N GLN A 384 3.53 -24.87 -13.30
CA GLN A 384 4.64 -25.16 -14.22
C GLN A 384 4.14 -25.23 -15.66
N GLY A 385 4.85 -24.54 -16.57
CA GLY A 385 4.50 -24.53 -18.00
C GLY A 385 3.14 -23.87 -18.29
N VAL A 386 2.60 -23.08 -17.37
CA VAL A 386 1.37 -22.30 -17.55
C VAL A 386 1.71 -20.81 -17.42
N GLN A 387 1.28 -20.00 -18.39
CA GLN A 387 1.50 -18.55 -18.39
C GLN A 387 0.25 -17.85 -18.94
N GLY A 388 -0.20 -16.80 -18.26
CA GLY A 388 -1.21 -15.87 -18.78
C GLY A 388 -0.59 -14.78 -19.64
N LYS A 389 -1.38 -14.20 -20.54
CA LYS A 389 -0.96 -13.08 -21.42
C LYS A 389 -1.56 -11.75 -20.97
N GLY A 390 -2.64 -11.78 -20.20
CA GLY A 390 -3.28 -10.61 -19.62
C GLY A 390 -2.46 -9.94 -18.50
N LYS A 391 -2.66 -8.63 -18.34
CA LYS A 391 -2.04 -7.83 -17.25
C LYS A 391 -2.91 -7.72 -15.99
N ASN A 392 -4.19 -8.06 -16.11
CA ASN A 392 -5.20 -7.85 -15.06
C ASN A 392 -5.74 -9.18 -14.54
N LEU A 393 -4.82 -9.99 -14.01
CA LEU A 393 -5.11 -11.20 -13.26
C LEU A 393 -4.64 -11.02 -11.82
#